data_AF-A0A7C4MN17-F1
#
_entry.id   AF-A0A7C4MN17-F1
#
_cell.length_a   1.000
_cell.length_b   1.000
_cell.length_c   1.000
_cell.angle_alpha   90.00
_cell.angle_beta   90.00
_cell.angle_gamma   90.00
#
_symmetry.space_group_name_H-M   'P 1'
#
loop_
_entity.id
_entity.type
_entity.pdbx_description
1 polymer ?
#
loop_
_entity_poly.entity_id
_entity_poly.type
_entity_poly.pdbx_seq_one_letter_code
_entity_poly.pdbx_strand_id
1 'polypeptide(L)'
;MNWYQKQKIAIKWQDIGKGFLYTTLPFAPLSDSADTKLSPNTTPIPYYSIQDPTGKSVTAPEKSIQLKENNDFIQRAKEMIIRHEGKKYVRYNDSRGILTVGVGFNLTRKDAPQVLSSLGLNYNDVINGKQLSNLQVEALFNITFDESVKSVKQLVPSFNEQPNNIKIVLINMMFNLGPSKMKEFKRFLRAIENKDYKTAAKEMVDSKWYNQVKNRSKELVDLVRQSSAFDD
;
A
#
# COMPACT_ATOMS: atom_id res chain seq x y z
N MET A 1 33.73 -16.47 21.83
CA MET A 1 33.88 -15.05 21.42
C MET A 1 33.23 -14.92 20.04
N ASN A 2 32.26 -14.01 19.92
CA ASN A 2 31.20 -13.98 18.90
C ASN A 2 31.63 -13.25 17.61
N TRP A 3 31.35 -13.87 16.46
CA TRP A 3 31.45 -13.31 15.11
C TRP A 3 30.22 -12.44 14.84
N TYR A 4 30.17 -11.20 15.33
CA TYR A 4 29.31 -10.13 14.78
C TYR A 4 29.52 -8.78 15.51
N GLN A 5 30.71 -8.19 15.40
CA GLN A 5 30.86 -6.75 15.52
C GLN A 5 31.95 -6.24 14.57
N LYS A 6 31.51 -5.69 13.44
CA LYS A 6 32.09 -4.51 12.75
C LYS A 6 31.31 -4.32 11.45
N GLN A 7 30.44 -3.31 11.42
CA GLN A 7 30.45 -2.20 10.46
C GLN A 7 29.30 -1.24 10.81
N LYS A 8 29.66 -0.06 11.34
CA LYS A 8 28.79 1.10 11.44
C LYS A 8 28.83 1.80 10.07
N ILE A 9 27.68 1.94 9.41
CA ILE A 9 27.49 2.96 8.38
C ILE A 9 26.34 3.83 8.84
N ALA A 10 26.67 5.10 9.11
CA ALA A 10 25.73 6.16 9.40
C ALA A 10 25.05 6.56 8.08
N ILE A 11 23.73 6.36 7.98
CA ILE A 11 22.94 6.89 6.87
C ILE A 11 22.56 8.33 7.26
N LYS A 12 23.20 9.31 6.61
CA LYS A 12 22.80 10.72 6.65
C LYS A 12 21.55 10.90 5.79
N TRP A 13 20.54 11.57 6.33
CA TRP A 13 19.25 11.83 5.69
C TRP A 13 19.28 13.03 4.72
N GLN A 14 20.06 12.96 3.64
CA GLN A 14 20.09 14.03 2.62
C GLN A 14 19.87 13.61 1.15
N ASP A 15 19.61 12.33 0.82
CA ASP A 15 19.59 11.88 -0.58
C ASP A 15 18.30 11.22 -1.10
N ILE A 16 17.11 11.62 -0.65
CA ILE A 16 15.88 11.29 -1.39
C ILE A 16 14.93 12.48 -1.41
N GLY A 17 15.22 13.41 -2.32
CA GLY A 17 14.45 14.64 -2.52
C GLY A 17 14.92 15.44 -3.72
N LYS A 18 15.02 14.81 -4.89
CA LYS A 18 15.10 15.46 -6.21
C LYS A 18 14.34 14.56 -7.18
N GLY A 19 13.08 14.81 -7.49
CA GLY A 19 12.67 15.97 -8.26
C GLY A 19 13.10 15.73 -9.71
N PHE A 20 12.22 15.07 -10.49
CA PHE A 20 12.37 15.00 -11.94
C PHE A 20 12.55 16.43 -12.47
N LEU A 21 13.72 16.72 -13.02
CA LEU A 21 14.00 18.00 -13.67
C LEU A 21 13.25 18.00 -15.01
N TYR A 22 12.23 18.85 -15.13
CA TYR A 22 11.71 19.24 -16.43
C TYR A 22 12.73 20.19 -17.07
N THR A 23 13.43 19.74 -18.10
CA THR A 23 14.16 20.62 -18.99
C THR A 23 13.17 21.25 -19.98
N THR A 24 13.08 22.58 -19.98
CA THR A 24 12.37 23.36 -20.98
C THR A 24 13.10 23.24 -22.32
N LEU A 25 12.43 22.68 -23.35
CA LEU A 25 12.87 22.82 -24.73
C LEU A 25 12.25 24.09 -25.34
N PRO A 26 12.97 24.79 -26.24
CA PRO A 26 12.54 26.07 -26.77
C PRO A 26 11.31 25.94 -27.68
N PHE A 27 10.45 26.96 -27.58
CA PHE A 27 9.28 27.18 -28.41
C PHE A 27 9.71 27.36 -29.88
N ALA A 28 9.29 26.47 -30.78
CA ALA A 28 9.37 26.71 -32.22
C ALA A 28 8.12 27.53 -32.65
N PRO A 29 8.26 28.63 -33.40
CA PRO A 29 7.10 29.37 -33.87
C PRO A 29 6.42 28.60 -35.01
N LEU A 30 5.11 28.38 -34.89
CA LEU A 30 4.27 27.91 -35.99
C LEU A 30 3.97 29.10 -36.91
N SER A 31 4.34 28.99 -38.19
CA SER A 31 3.94 29.90 -39.26
C SER A 31 2.51 29.59 -39.72
N ASP A 32 1.71 30.64 -39.92
CA ASP A 32 0.36 30.60 -40.50
C ASP A 32 0.35 29.99 -41.92
N SER A 33 -0.59 29.07 -42.17
CA SER A 33 -1.54 29.12 -43.31
C SER A 33 -2.45 27.88 -43.40
N ALA A 34 -3.76 28.17 -43.38
CA ALA A 34 -4.91 27.54 -44.04
C ALA A 34 -5.04 26.00 -44.21
N ASP A 35 -6.12 25.47 -43.62
CA ASP A 35 -7.09 24.47 -44.12
C ASP A 35 -6.62 23.21 -44.87
N THR A 36 -6.81 22.02 -44.25
CA THR A 36 -7.73 20.94 -44.73
C THR A 36 -7.67 19.63 -43.89
N LYS A 37 -8.83 19.20 -43.38
CA LYS A 37 -9.38 17.83 -43.11
C LYS A 37 -8.47 16.62 -42.70
N LEU A 38 -8.78 16.07 -41.51
CA LEU A 38 -8.86 14.64 -41.06
C LEU A 38 -7.77 13.59 -41.43
N SER A 39 -7.07 13.04 -40.41
CA SER A 39 -6.94 11.59 -40.05
C SER A 39 -5.87 11.34 -38.95
N PRO A 40 -6.04 10.39 -38.00
CA PRO A 40 -5.11 10.18 -36.88
C PRO A 40 -4.02 9.15 -37.22
N ASN A 41 -2.75 9.52 -37.11
CA ASN A 41 -1.65 8.57 -37.07
C ASN A 41 -0.62 8.99 -36.02
N THR A 42 -0.76 8.46 -34.80
CA THR A 42 0.27 8.51 -33.76
C THR A 42 1.36 7.51 -34.10
N THR A 43 2.51 8.01 -34.55
CA THR A 43 3.75 7.26 -34.69
C THR A 43 4.18 6.70 -33.33
N PRO A 44 4.58 5.41 -33.20
CA PRO A 44 5.01 4.86 -31.92
C PRO A 44 6.37 5.44 -31.48
N ILE A 45 6.49 5.83 -30.22
CA ILE A 45 7.77 6.13 -29.57
C ILE A 45 8.59 4.84 -29.45
N PRO A 46 9.91 4.82 -29.77
CA PRO A 46 10.73 3.62 -29.70
C PRO A 46 10.93 3.16 -28.25
N TYR A 47 10.68 1.87 -27.98
CA TYR A 47 10.79 1.26 -26.66
C TYR A 47 12.21 0.73 -26.42
N TYR A 48 12.88 1.21 -25.38
CA TYR A 48 14.17 0.66 -24.93
C TYR A 48 13.97 -0.59 -24.07
N SER A 49 14.70 -1.66 -24.39
CA SER A 49 14.79 -2.89 -23.60
C SER A 49 15.71 -2.70 -22.38
N ILE A 50 15.20 -2.95 -21.18
CA ILE A 50 16.01 -3.04 -19.95
C ILE A 50 15.93 -4.47 -19.43
N GLN A 51 17.09 -5.12 -19.24
CA GLN A 51 17.21 -6.49 -18.73
C GLN A 51 16.99 -6.55 -17.22
N ASP A 52 16.19 -7.51 -16.77
CA ASP A 52 16.07 -7.92 -15.36
C ASP A 52 17.30 -8.78 -14.97
N PRO A 53 17.90 -8.60 -13.78
CA PRO A 53 19.05 -9.38 -13.31
C PRO A 53 18.82 -10.90 -13.18
N THR A 54 17.60 -11.40 -13.40
CA THR A 54 17.26 -12.83 -13.31
C THR A 54 17.17 -13.56 -14.65
N GLY A 55 17.47 -12.91 -15.78
CA GLY A 55 17.65 -13.59 -17.08
C GLY A 55 16.40 -14.25 -17.68
N LYS A 56 15.20 -14.03 -17.12
CA LYS A 56 13.94 -14.53 -17.69
C LYS A 56 13.32 -13.46 -18.59
N SER A 57 13.23 -13.73 -19.89
CA SER A 57 12.52 -12.86 -20.83
C SER A 57 11.01 -12.96 -20.57
N VAL A 58 10.42 -11.88 -20.06
CA VAL A 58 8.96 -11.71 -19.98
C VAL A 58 8.55 -10.74 -21.08
N THR A 59 7.53 -11.10 -21.86
CA THR A 59 7.14 -10.30 -23.03
C THR A 59 6.50 -8.96 -22.59
N ALA A 60 6.71 -7.89 -23.35
CA ALA A 60 6.13 -6.56 -23.08
C ALA A 60 4.61 -6.55 -22.78
N PRO A 61 3.75 -7.32 -23.49
CA PRO A 61 2.33 -7.38 -23.17
C PRO A 61 2.06 -8.00 -21.79
N GLU A 62 2.70 -9.11 -21.43
CA GLU A 62 2.53 -9.76 -20.12
C GLU A 62 2.97 -8.83 -18.97
N LYS A 63 4.10 -8.14 -19.14
CA LYS A 63 4.58 -7.16 -18.14
C LYS A 63 3.59 -6.01 -17.97
N SER A 64 2.98 -5.53 -19.05
CA SER A 64 2.00 -4.44 -19.01
C SER A 64 0.66 -4.84 -18.36
N ILE A 65 0.22 -6.08 -18.58
CA ILE A 65 -0.99 -6.66 -17.95
C ILE A 65 -0.74 -6.85 -16.46
N GLN A 66 0.38 -7.47 -16.09
CA GLN A 66 0.74 -7.62 -14.67
C GLN A 66 0.90 -6.28 -13.97
N LEU A 67 1.45 -5.25 -14.63
CA LEU A 67 1.56 -3.91 -14.04
C LEU A 67 0.17 -3.28 -13.79
N LYS A 68 -0.77 -3.44 -14.73
CA LYS A 68 -2.16 -2.97 -14.57
C LYS A 68 -2.90 -3.73 -13.46
N GLU A 69 -2.82 -5.06 -13.44
CA GLU A 69 -3.43 -5.88 -12.39
C GLU A 69 -2.83 -5.58 -11.00
N ASN A 70 -1.51 -5.38 -10.94
CA ASN A 70 -0.83 -4.99 -9.71
C ASN A 70 -1.28 -3.62 -9.21
N ASN A 71 -1.45 -2.65 -10.11
CA ASN A 71 -1.98 -1.34 -9.76
C ASN A 71 -3.44 -1.40 -9.33
N ASP A 72 -4.24 -2.28 -9.93
CA ASP A 72 -5.67 -2.45 -9.61
C ASP A 72 -5.90 -2.99 -8.19
N PHE A 73 -5.19 -4.06 -7.79
CA PHE A 73 -5.43 -4.63 -6.45
C PHE A 73 -4.93 -3.71 -5.32
N ILE A 74 -3.82 -2.98 -5.53
CA ILE A 74 -3.32 -2.01 -4.55
C ILE A 74 -4.34 -0.90 -4.35
N GLN A 75 -4.93 -0.41 -5.43
CA GLN A 75 -5.97 0.60 -5.38
C GLN A 75 -7.21 0.09 -4.62
N ARG A 76 -7.69 -1.12 -4.95
CA ARG A 76 -8.80 -1.77 -4.23
C ARG A 76 -8.52 -1.96 -2.74
N ALA A 77 -7.29 -2.34 -2.37
CA ALA A 77 -6.89 -2.47 -0.97
C ALA A 77 -6.94 -1.12 -0.24
N LYS A 78 -6.43 -0.06 -0.86
CA LYS A 78 -6.44 1.31 -0.31
C LYS A 78 -7.86 1.83 -0.13
N GLU A 79 -8.70 1.70 -1.16
CA GLU A 79 -10.10 2.14 -1.11
C GLU A 79 -10.89 1.45 0.00
N MET A 80 -10.69 0.14 0.16
CA MET A 80 -11.32 -0.63 1.24
C MET A 80 -10.87 -0.13 2.62
N ILE A 81 -9.57 0.15 2.82
CA ILE A 81 -9.09 0.71 4.08
C ILE A 81 -9.71 2.09 4.32
N ILE A 82 -9.66 3.00 3.35
CA ILE A 82 -10.23 4.35 3.48
C ILE A 82 -11.73 4.30 3.80
N ARG A 83 -12.47 3.38 3.17
CA ARG A 83 -13.90 3.20 3.41
C ARG A 83 -14.21 2.72 4.83
N HIS A 84 -13.36 1.88 5.42
CA HIS A 84 -13.56 1.36 6.78
C HIS A 84 -13.04 2.29 7.87
N GLU A 85 -11.92 2.96 7.65
CA GLU A 85 -11.29 3.87 8.63
C GLU A 85 -11.87 5.29 8.56
N GLY A 86 -12.33 5.69 7.37
CA GLY A 86 -12.64 7.08 7.05
C GLY A 86 -11.40 7.92 6.81
N LYS A 87 -11.62 9.16 6.33
CA LYS A 87 -10.58 10.17 6.13
C LYS A 87 -10.93 11.41 6.95
N LYS A 88 -10.04 11.83 7.86
CA LYS A 88 -10.19 13.03 8.71
C LYS A 88 -8.97 13.93 8.60
N TYR A 89 -9.20 15.23 8.43
CA TYR A 89 -8.12 16.23 8.23
C TYR A 89 -7.62 16.85 9.53
N VAL A 90 -8.34 16.67 10.62
CA VAL A 90 -7.98 17.13 11.97
C VAL A 90 -7.95 15.92 12.89
N ARG A 91 -7.16 15.99 13.97
CA ARG A 91 -7.12 14.94 14.99
C ARG A 91 -8.52 14.60 15.51
N TYR A 92 -8.73 13.35 15.89
CA TYR A 92 -9.93 12.85 16.55
C TYR A 92 -9.58 11.72 17.51
N ASN A 93 -10.48 11.40 18.45
CA ASN A 93 -10.36 10.17 19.24
C ASN A 93 -11.12 9.05 18.53
N ASP A 94 -10.47 7.92 18.31
CA ASP A 94 -11.12 6.76 17.72
C ASP A 94 -12.11 6.08 18.69
N SER A 95 -12.73 4.98 18.25
CA SER A 95 -13.66 4.18 19.08
C SER A 95 -13.05 3.61 20.36
N ARG A 96 -11.71 3.60 20.47
CA ARG A 96 -10.94 3.12 21.62
C ARG A 96 -10.37 4.27 22.45
N GLY A 97 -10.71 5.52 22.12
CA GLY A 97 -10.19 6.73 22.79
C GLY A 97 -8.76 7.08 22.42
N ILE A 98 -8.19 6.49 21.37
CA ILE A 98 -6.82 6.74 20.91
C ILE A 98 -6.80 7.95 19.99
N LEU A 99 -5.87 8.88 20.26
CA LEU A 99 -5.70 10.09 19.46
C LEU A 99 -5.17 9.73 18.07
N THR A 100 -5.92 10.12 17.03
CA THR A 100 -5.75 9.65 15.65
C THR A 100 -5.93 10.80 14.65
N VAL A 101 -5.32 10.72 13.46
CA VAL A 101 -5.52 11.67 12.34
C VAL A 101 -5.49 10.97 10.98
N GLY A 102 -5.95 11.62 9.92
CA GLY A 102 -5.87 11.10 8.56
C GLY A 102 -6.76 9.88 8.37
N VAL A 103 -6.17 8.81 7.83
CA VAL A 103 -6.81 7.49 7.64
C VAL A 103 -6.23 6.55 8.72
N GLY A 104 -6.77 6.64 9.94
CA GLY A 104 -6.40 5.74 11.03
C GLY A 104 -4.98 5.90 11.61
N PHE A 105 -4.27 7.01 11.36
CA PHE A 105 -2.92 7.20 11.91
C PHE A 105 -2.93 7.50 13.41
N ASN A 106 -2.52 6.54 14.23
CA ASN A 106 -2.40 6.68 15.68
C ASN A 106 -1.28 7.68 16.05
N LEU A 107 -1.64 8.82 16.63
CA LEU A 107 -0.71 9.87 17.07
C LEU A 107 0.08 9.51 18.34
N THR A 108 -0.34 8.47 19.06
CA THR A 108 0.34 8.00 20.29
C THR A 108 1.49 7.02 20.02
N ARG A 109 1.71 6.60 18.77
CA ARG A 109 2.86 5.73 18.42
C ARG A 109 4.18 6.48 18.61
N LYS A 110 5.22 5.75 19.04
CA LYS A 110 6.52 6.34 19.43
C LYS A 110 7.20 7.14 18.31
N ASP A 111 6.95 6.73 17.08
CA ASP A 111 7.52 7.29 15.85
C ASP A 111 6.59 8.29 15.14
N ALA A 112 5.43 8.63 15.73
CA ALA A 112 4.52 9.63 15.17
C ALA A 112 5.20 10.98 14.88
N PRO A 113 6.02 11.54 15.78
CA PRO A 113 6.71 12.79 15.51
C PRO A 113 7.61 12.72 14.27
N GLN A 114 8.33 11.61 14.10
CA GLN A 114 9.26 11.38 12.99
C GLN A 114 8.49 11.27 11.67
N VAL A 115 7.44 10.45 11.63
CA VAL A 115 6.60 10.30 10.44
C VAL A 115 5.99 11.64 10.03
N LEU A 116 5.42 12.40 10.97
CA LEU A 116 4.82 13.70 10.67
C LEU A 116 5.87 14.72 10.20
N SER A 117 7.04 14.76 10.84
CA SER A 117 8.13 15.65 10.43
C SER A 117 8.60 15.38 9.00
N SER A 118 8.59 14.12 8.55
CA SER A 118 8.92 13.76 7.16
C SER A 118 7.96 14.36 6.12
N LEU A 119 6.77 14.77 6.54
CA LEU A 119 5.74 15.41 5.73
C LEU A 119 5.67 16.94 5.95
N GLY A 120 6.66 17.51 6.64
CA GLY A 120 6.68 18.93 7.01
C GLY A 120 5.64 19.30 8.08
N LEU A 121 5.16 18.33 8.86
CA LEU A 121 4.20 18.56 9.95
C LEU A 121 4.91 18.60 11.29
N ASN A 122 4.59 19.62 12.10
CA ASN A 122 4.99 19.65 13.50
C ASN A 122 4.01 18.82 14.34
N TYR A 123 4.54 17.88 15.14
CA TYR A 123 3.73 17.00 15.98
C TYR A 123 2.81 17.75 16.94
N ASN A 124 3.34 18.77 17.63
CA ASN A 124 2.59 19.55 18.63
C ASN A 124 1.43 20.30 17.98
N ASP A 125 1.64 20.89 16.79
CA ASP A 125 0.56 21.54 16.06
C ASP A 125 -0.57 20.55 15.73
N VAL A 126 -0.22 19.35 15.24
CA VAL A 126 -1.19 18.32 14.83
C VAL A 126 -1.99 17.82 16.04
N ILE A 127 -1.32 17.49 17.16
CA ILE A 127 -2.02 17.12 18.39
C ILE A 127 -2.80 18.29 19.01
N ASN A 128 -2.51 19.54 18.64
CA ASN A 128 -3.27 20.73 19.04
C ASN A 128 -4.40 21.10 18.06
N GLY A 129 -4.59 20.31 17.00
CA GLY A 129 -5.76 20.42 16.10
C GLY A 129 -5.47 21.12 14.78
N LYS A 130 -4.20 21.29 14.40
CA LYS A 130 -3.85 21.73 13.05
C LYS A 130 -4.47 20.82 12.00
N GLN A 131 -5.13 21.44 11.03
CA GLN A 131 -5.69 20.75 9.88
C GLN A 131 -4.58 20.39 8.89
N LEU A 132 -4.56 19.13 8.45
CA LEU A 132 -3.70 18.63 7.39
C LEU A 132 -4.34 18.91 6.02
N SER A 133 -3.50 19.14 5.01
CA SER A 133 -3.95 19.17 3.61
C SER A 133 -4.30 17.77 3.10
N ASN A 134 -5.02 17.69 1.98
CA ASN A 134 -5.30 16.39 1.36
C ASN A 134 -4.04 15.64 0.95
N LEU A 135 -3.04 16.35 0.40
CA LEU A 135 -1.74 15.76 0.07
C LEU A 135 -1.04 15.20 1.31
N GLN A 136 -1.10 15.89 2.45
CA GLN A 136 -0.50 15.40 3.69
C GLN A 136 -1.23 14.17 4.25
N VAL A 137 -2.56 14.16 4.22
CA VAL A 137 -3.35 13.00 4.65
C VAL A 137 -3.07 11.78 3.76
N GLU A 138 -2.97 11.99 2.44
CA GLU A 138 -2.67 10.92 1.49
C GLU A 138 -1.24 10.40 1.63
N ALA A 139 -0.26 11.28 1.79
CA ALA A 139 1.12 10.90 2.04
C ALA A 139 1.26 10.11 3.35
N LEU A 140 0.60 10.57 4.42
CA LEU A 140 0.57 9.87 5.70
C LEU A 140 -0.06 8.48 5.58
N PHE A 141 -1.18 8.38 4.86
CA PHE A 141 -1.84 7.10 4.61
C PHE A 141 -0.94 6.15 3.80
N ASN A 142 -0.30 6.64 2.74
CA ASN A 142 0.60 5.84 1.92
C ASN A 142 1.77 5.26 2.75
N ILE A 143 2.36 6.06 3.64
CA ILE A 143 3.41 5.56 4.55
C ILE A 143 2.90 4.38 5.38
N THR A 144 1.75 4.53 6.05
CA THR A 144 1.19 3.43 6.88
C THR A 144 0.71 2.22 6.10
N PHE A 145 0.24 2.44 4.87
CA PHE A 145 -0.12 1.37 3.96
C PHE A 145 1.12 0.56 3.57
N ASP A 146 2.21 1.24 3.20
CA ASP A 146 3.46 0.60 2.82
C ASP A 146 4.12 -0.14 4.00
N GLU A 147 4.04 0.43 5.22
CA GLU A 147 4.40 -0.27 6.46
C GLU A 147 3.63 -1.58 6.65
N SER A 148 2.32 -1.56 6.34
CA SER A 148 1.45 -2.74 6.43
C SER A 148 1.83 -3.78 5.38
N VAL A 149 2.05 -3.38 4.12
CA VAL A 149 2.50 -4.28 3.04
C VAL A 149 3.84 -4.92 3.41
N LYS A 150 4.81 -4.12 3.89
CA LYS A 150 6.11 -4.62 4.34
C LYS A 150 5.97 -5.63 5.46
N SER A 151 5.14 -5.34 6.46
CA SER A 151 4.90 -6.23 7.60
C SER A 151 4.24 -7.54 7.18
N VAL A 152 3.31 -7.50 6.24
CA VAL A 152 2.68 -8.72 5.69
C VAL A 152 3.73 -9.56 4.97
N LYS A 153 4.55 -8.97 4.09
CA LYS A 153 5.59 -9.70 3.36
C LYS A 153 6.61 -10.37 4.28
N GLN A 154 6.88 -9.78 5.44
CA GLN A 154 7.73 -10.40 6.46
C GLN A 154 7.04 -11.56 7.20
N LEU A 155 5.71 -11.52 7.34
CA LEU A 155 4.94 -12.51 8.07
C LEU A 155 4.47 -13.68 7.20
N VAL A 156 4.25 -13.43 5.92
CA VAL A 156 3.74 -14.38 4.91
C VAL A 156 4.75 -14.41 3.75
N PRO A 157 5.77 -15.28 3.80
CA PRO A 157 6.77 -15.39 2.73
C PRO A 157 6.17 -15.64 1.34
N SER A 158 5.06 -16.38 1.25
CA SER A 158 4.36 -16.63 -0.02
C SER A 158 3.52 -15.44 -0.52
N PHE A 159 3.54 -14.28 0.15
CA PHE A 159 2.64 -13.16 -0.16
C PHE A 159 2.56 -12.80 -1.66
N ASN A 160 3.69 -12.79 -2.38
CA ASN A 160 3.70 -12.42 -3.80
C ASN A 160 3.00 -13.45 -4.70
N GLU A 161 2.93 -14.71 -4.26
CA GLU A 161 2.32 -15.84 -4.96
C GLU A 161 0.82 -15.97 -4.64
N GLN A 162 0.34 -15.28 -3.62
CA GLN A 162 -1.07 -15.30 -3.22
C GLN A 162 -1.98 -14.61 -4.26
N PRO A 163 -3.23 -15.06 -4.43
CA PRO A 163 -4.23 -14.36 -5.23
C PRO A 163 -4.45 -12.92 -4.74
N ASN A 164 -4.87 -12.03 -5.65
CA ASN A 164 -5.07 -10.61 -5.33
C ASN A 164 -6.07 -10.38 -4.19
N ASN A 165 -7.16 -11.14 -4.14
CA ASN A 165 -8.12 -11.09 -3.03
C ASN A 165 -7.46 -11.45 -1.68
N ILE A 166 -6.59 -12.44 -1.63
CA ILE A 166 -5.85 -12.82 -0.42
C ILE A 166 -4.86 -11.72 -0.02
N LYS A 167 -4.14 -11.14 -0.99
CA LYS A 167 -3.24 -10.00 -0.74
C LYS A 167 -3.99 -8.81 -0.13
N ILE A 168 -5.16 -8.46 -0.67
CA ILE A 168 -6.04 -7.40 -0.15
C ILE A 168 -6.43 -7.69 1.30
N VAL A 169 -6.84 -8.93 1.61
CA VAL A 169 -7.24 -9.36 2.95
C VAL A 169 -6.09 -9.25 3.95
N LEU A 170 -4.92 -9.78 3.60
CA LEU A 170 -3.74 -9.73 4.47
C LEU A 170 -3.32 -8.29 4.79
N ILE A 171 -3.30 -7.40 3.78
CA ILE A 171 -2.96 -5.98 3.98
C ILE A 171 -4.00 -5.31 4.88
N ASN A 172 -5.29 -5.51 4.60
CA ASN A 172 -6.37 -4.90 5.38
C ASN A 172 -6.37 -5.36 6.84
N MET A 173 -6.18 -6.66 7.08
CA MET A 173 -6.05 -7.19 8.43
C MET A 173 -4.81 -6.64 9.13
N MET A 174 -3.66 -6.60 8.45
CA MET A 174 -2.42 -6.03 9.01
C MET A 174 -2.60 -4.56 9.39
N PHE A 175 -3.23 -3.76 8.53
CA PHE A 175 -3.48 -2.34 8.81
C PHE A 175 -4.35 -2.16 10.05
N ASN A 176 -5.40 -2.97 10.18
CA ASN A 176 -6.36 -2.88 11.28
C ASN A 176 -5.83 -3.40 12.63
N LEU A 177 -5.15 -4.54 12.61
CA LEU A 177 -4.71 -5.26 13.80
C LEU A 177 -3.31 -4.84 14.26
N GLY A 178 -2.46 -4.48 13.30
CA GLY A 178 -1.03 -4.33 13.49
C GLY A 178 -0.28 -5.67 13.61
N PRO A 179 1.07 -5.65 13.53
CA PRO A 179 1.89 -6.86 13.44
C PRO A 179 1.74 -7.81 14.63
N SER A 180 1.63 -7.27 15.85
CA SER A 180 1.54 -8.06 17.08
C SER A 180 0.29 -8.93 17.10
N LYS A 181 -0.86 -8.35 16.72
CA LYS A 181 -2.13 -9.07 16.70
C LYS A 181 -2.29 -9.94 15.48
N MET A 182 -1.81 -9.52 14.31
CA MET A 182 -1.82 -10.37 13.12
C MET A 182 -1.06 -11.70 13.34
N LYS A 183 0.07 -11.67 14.07
CA LYS A 183 0.84 -12.88 14.42
C LYS A 183 0.08 -13.89 15.29
N GLU A 184 -0.98 -13.48 15.98
CA GLU A 184 -1.81 -14.37 16.80
C GLU A 184 -2.74 -15.25 15.93
N PHE A 185 -2.99 -14.89 14.66
CA PHE A 185 -3.82 -15.63 13.70
C PHE A 185 -3.11 -16.86 13.10
N LYS A 186 -2.47 -17.67 13.94
CA LYS A 186 -1.57 -18.77 13.52
C LYS A 186 -2.23 -19.77 12.57
N ARG A 187 -3.47 -20.17 12.85
CA ARG A 187 -4.20 -21.16 12.04
C ARG A 187 -4.59 -20.59 10.67
N PHE A 188 -5.08 -19.35 10.64
CA PHE A 188 -5.34 -18.61 9.41
C PHE A 188 -4.08 -18.45 8.57
N LEU A 189 -2.97 -17.95 9.15
CA LEU A 189 -1.70 -17.77 8.44
C LEU A 189 -1.17 -19.09 7.86
N ARG A 190 -1.23 -20.19 8.63
CA ARG A 190 -0.86 -21.52 8.14
C ARG A 190 -1.75 -21.98 6.98
N ALA A 191 -3.05 -21.72 7.05
CA ALA A 191 -3.97 -22.06 5.97
C ALA A 191 -3.67 -21.26 4.69
N ILE A 192 -3.32 -19.97 4.82
CA ILE A 192 -2.88 -19.13 3.69
C ILE A 192 -1.60 -19.69 3.04
N GLU A 193 -0.59 -20.06 3.82
CA GLU A 193 0.64 -20.65 3.28
C GLU A 193 0.38 -21.98 2.54
N ASN A 194 -0.58 -22.76 3.03
CA ASN A 194 -1.00 -24.01 2.40
C ASN A 194 -2.00 -23.83 1.26
N LYS A 195 -2.36 -22.58 0.89
CA LYS A 195 -3.43 -22.25 -0.06
C LYS A 195 -4.80 -22.85 0.29
N ASP A 196 -5.01 -23.23 1.55
CA ASP A 196 -6.29 -23.72 2.07
C ASP A 196 -7.18 -22.54 2.47
N TYR A 197 -7.71 -21.84 1.45
CA TYR A 197 -8.52 -20.64 1.66
C TYR A 197 -9.87 -20.95 2.32
N LYS A 198 -10.39 -22.17 2.15
CA LYS A 198 -11.60 -22.63 2.84
C LYS A 198 -11.40 -22.67 4.35
N THR A 199 -10.29 -23.23 4.82
CA THR A 199 -9.92 -23.18 6.23
C THR A 199 -9.59 -21.77 6.67
N ALA A 200 -8.84 -21.00 5.87
CA ALA A 200 -8.52 -19.61 6.20
C ALA A 200 -9.77 -18.77 6.49
N ALA A 201 -10.82 -18.89 5.65
CA ALA A 201 -12.09 -18.20 5.88
C ALA A 201 -12.77 -18.63 7.19
N LYS A 202 -12.74 -19.92 7.54
CA LYS A 202 -13.28 -20.42 8.82
C LYS A 202 -12.53 -19.84 10.01
N GLU A 203 -11.19 -19.83 9.95
CA GLU A 203 -10.35 -19.28 11.02
C GLU A 203 -10.55 -17.78 11.22
N MET A 204 -10.84 -17.03 10.15
CA MET A 204 -11.22 -15.63 10.27
C MET A 204 -12.55 -15.46 11.01
N VAL A 205 -13.57 -16.25 10.67
CA VAL A 205 -14.90 -16.22 11.31
C VAL A 205 -14.83 -16.63 12.78
N ASP A 206 -14.00 -17.62 13.12
CA ASP A 206 -13.78 -18.13 14.48
C ASP A 206 -12.90 -17.21 15.37
N SER A 207 -12.70 -15.95 14.98
CA SER A 207 -11.86 -15.01 15.71
C SER A 207 -12.68 -13.95 16.44
N LYS A 208 -12.18 -13.48 17.60
CA LYS A 208 -12.77 -12.31 18.29
C LYS A 208 -12.80 -11.07 17.41
N TRP A 209 -11.78 -10.91 16.57
CA TRP A 209 -11.66 -9.81 15.61
C TRP A 209 -12.89 -9.74 14.69
N TYR A 210 -13.40 -10.88 14.23
CA TYR A 210 -14.55 -10.94 13.33
C TYR A 210 -15.75 -10.16 13.88
N ASN A 211 -16.02 -10.33 15.17
CA ASN A 211 -17.13 -9.65 15.85
C ASN A 211 -16.81 -8.18 16.18
N GLN A 212 -15.55 -7.85 16.44
CA GLN A 212 -15.12 -6.50 16.80
C GLN A 212 -15.21 -5.51 15.63
N VAL A 213 -14.88 -5.94 14.41
CA VAL A 213 -14.80 -5.05 13.23
C VAL A 213 -16.02 -5.11 12.30
N LYS A 214 -17.07 -5.82 12.73
CA LYS A 214 -18.42 -5.84 12.12
C LYS A 214 -18.42 -6.11 10.61
N ASN A 215 -18.75 -5.13 9.78
CA ASN A 215 -18.91 -5.34 8.34
C ASN A 215 -17.57 -5.57 7.62
N ARG A 216 -16.47 -5.01 8.13
CA ARG A 216 -15.14 -5.19 7.54
C ARG A 216 -14.75 -6.66 7.49
N SER A 217 -14.93 -7.38 8.59
CA SER A 217 -14.54 -8.79 8.65
C SER A 217 -15.37 -9.65 7.70
N LYS A 218 -16.67 -9.35 7.52
CA LYS A 218 -17.54 -10.02 6.55
C LYS A 218 -17.04 -9.86 5.12
N GLU A 219 -16.79 -8.62 4.70
CA GLU A 219 -16.27 -8.33 3.35
C GLU A 219 -14.94 -9.05 3.09
N LEU A 220 -14.02 -9.03 4.06
CA LEU A 220 -12.73 -9.69 3.92
C LEU A 220 -12.86 -11.21 3.87
N VAL A 221 -13.76 -11.81 4.65
CA VAL A 221 -14.04 -13.25 4.57
C VAL A 221 -14.62 -13.64 3.21
N ASP A 222 -15.49 -12.81 2.65
CA ASP A 222 -16.09 -13.09 1.33
C ASP A 222 -15.04 -13.02 0.21
N LEU A 223 -14.06 -12.11 0.30
CA LEU A 223 -12.90 -12.11 -0.60
C LEU A 223 -12.09 -13.42 -0.52
N VAL A 224 -11.85 -13.94 0.68
CA VAL A 224 -11.15 -15.23 0.85
C VAL A 224 -11.94 -16.38 0.23
N ARG A 225 -13.26 -16.42 0.44
CA ARG A 225 -14.13 -17.45 -0.14
C ARG A 225 -14.14 -17.42 -1.67
N GLN A 226 -14.12 -16.22 -2.26
CA GLN A 226 -14.03 -16.06 -3.72
C GLN A 226 -12.69 -16.57 -4.27
N SER A 227 -11.62 -16.57 -3.48
CA SER A 227 -10.33 -17.15 -3.89
C SER A 227 -10.35 -18.68 -3.95
N SER A 228 -11.24 -19.35 -3.22
CA SER A 228 -11.40 -20.82 -3.29
C SER A 228 -12.09 -21.28 -4.58
N ALA A 229 -12.83 -20.41 -5.26
CA ALA A 229 -13.62 -20.76 -6.45
C ALA A 229 -12.80 -20.86 -7.75
N PHE A 230 -11.48 -20.61 -7.69
CA PHE A 230 -10.59 -20.68 -8.84
C PHE A 230 -9.74 -21.96 -8.87
N ASP A 231 -9.86 -22.82 -7.85
CA ASP A 231 -9.07 -24.04 -7.69
C ASP A 231 -9.89 -25.35 -7.93
N ASP A 232 -11.18 -25.24 -8.32
CA ASP A 232 -12.06 -26.35 -8.72
C ASP A 232 -12.28 -26.34 -10.25
#